data_AF-A0A956Q9F2-F1
#
_entry.id   AF-A0A956Q9F2-F1
#
_cell.length_a   1.000
_cell.length_b   1.000
_cell.length_c   1.000
_cell.angle_alpha   90.00
_cell.angle_beta   90.00
_cell.angle_gamma   90.00
#
_symmetry.space_group_name_H-M   'P 1'
#
loop_
_entity.id
_entity.type
_entity.pdbx_description
1 polymer ?
#
loop_
_entity_poly.entity_id
_entity_poly.type
_entity_poly.pdbx_seq_one_letter_code
_entity_poly.pdbx_strand_id
1 'polypeptide(L)'
;MDVLKSFLIVLLVVASAGAESLSDLNGLLTRDPHNAPALYRRASLYFRKGNLDAAILDASRSLSNRPDRPQAYLLRGHAYWKMGRLEAACQDFAWARQADPEALSPFLFYYLCKREAGEPVQDELKKFAKGRDDPALLMLLNRIPPQAYLSTVQMTETDRAHLASAEAQAHFIIGHYYRLLGREKIAKAELAGLMPVDFIWARDLRW
;
A
#
# COMPACT_ATOMS: atom_id res chain seq x y z
N MET A 1 19.18 -3.67 -16.09
CA MET A 1 18.20 -4.78 -16.13
C MET A 1 18.06 -5.26 -14.69
N ASP A 2 17.19 -4.76 -13.83
CA ASP A 2 15.77 -4.42 -13.98
C ASP A 2 15.45 -3.21 -13.10
N VAL A 3 15.52 -2.00 -13.66
CA VAL A 3 14.91 -0.83 -13.00
C VAL A 3 13.39 -1.02 -12.94
N LEU A 4 12.79 -1.84 -13.82
CA LEU A 4 11.35 -2.12 -13.85
C LEU A 4 10.84 -3.02 -12.71
N LYS A 5 11.69 -3.80 -12.03
CA LYS A 5 11.26 -4.67 -10.91
C LYS A 5 11.19 -3.94 -9.58
N SER A 6 11.95 -2.85 -9.41
CA SER A 6 11.91 -2.06 -8.17
C SER A 6 10.77 -1.03 -8.12
N PHE A 7 10.15 -0.72 -9.26
CA PHE A 7 9.18 0.39 -9.39
C PHE A 7 7.71 -0.04 -9.22
N LEU A 8 7.47 -1.34 -9.03
CA LEU A 8 6.13 -1.91 -8.97
C LEU A 8 5.58 -1.98 -7.53
N ILE A 9 5.61 -0.86 -6.80
CA ILE A 9 5.37 -0.87 -5.34
C ILE A 9 3.90 -1.26 -5.00
N VAL A 10 2.91 -0.98 -5.86
CA VAL A 10 1.51 -1.42 -5.67
C VAL A 10 0.84 -1.98 -6.94
N LEU A 11 1.46 -1.90 -8.11
CA LEU A 11 0.85 -2.42 -9.34
C LEU A 11 0.44 -3.90 -9.21
N LEU A 12 1.20 -4.71 -8.48
CA LEU A 12 0.86 -6.13 -8.27
C LEU A 12 -0.30 -6.37 -7.28
N VAL A 13 -0.55 -5.45 -6.34
CA VAL A 13 -1.63 -5.60 -5.35
C VAL A 13 -2.98 -5.16 -5.91
N VAL A 14 -2.99 -4.17 -6.82
CA VAL A 14 -4.22 -3.58 -7.36
C VAL A 14 -4.45 -3.91 -8.84
N ALA A 15 -3.42 -3.99 -9.69
CA ALA A 15 -3.57 -4.16 -11.14
C ALA A 15 -3.55 -5.62 -11.63
N SER A 16 -3.26 -6.62 -10.78
CA SER A 16 -3.32 -8.04 -11.19
C SER A 16 -4.73 -8.66 -11.16
N ALA A 17 -5.75 -7.88 -10.83
CA ALA A 17 -7.15 -8.26 -10.99
C ALA A 17 -7.58 -7.98 -12.43
N GLY A 18 -7.11 -8.78 -13.38
CA GLY A 18 -7.65 -8.76 -14.74
C GLY A 18 -9.16 -9.01 -14.67
N ALA A 19 -9.98 -8.05 -15.08
CA ALA A 19 -11.43 -8.10 -15.36
C ALA A 19 -12.38 -8.91 -14.44
N GLU A 20 -11.94 -9.48 -13.32
CA GLU A 20 -12.73 -10.39 -12.49
C GLU A 20 -13.77 -9.58 -11.70
N SER A 21 -15.04 -9.91 -11.91
CA SER A 21 -16.12 -9.30 -11.16
C SER A 21 -16.24 -9.94 -9.77
N LEU A 22 -16.94 -9.25 -8.84
CA LEU A 22 -17.33 -9.87 -7.57
C LEU A 22 -18.15 -11.15 -7.79
N SER A 23 -18.93 -11.22 -8.88
CA SER A 23 -19.72 -12.41 -9.22
C SER A 23 -18.83 -13.61 -9.53
N ASP A 24 -17.76 -13.40 -10.32
CA ASP A 24 -16.83 -14.47 -10.69
C ASP A 24 -16.11 -15.02 -9.46
N LEU A 25 -15.62 -14.12 -8.60
CA LEU A 25 -14.93 -14.50 -7.36
C LEU A 25 -15.88 -15.20 -6.38
N ASN A 26 -17.14 -14.78 -6.30
CA ASN A 26 -18.14 -15.50 -5.52
C ASN A 26 -18.39 -16.90 -6.09
N GLY A 27 -18.47 -17.05 -7.41
CA GLY A 27 -18.58 -18.35 -8.07
C GLY A 27 -17.40 -19.28 -7.76
N LEU A 28 -16.17 -18.75 -7.78
CA LEU A 28 -14.98 -19.49 -7.37
C LEU A 28 -15.05 -19.94 -5.91
N LEU A 29 -15.47 -19.05 -5.01
CA LEU A 29 -15.53 -19.32 -3.57
C LEU A 29 -16.71 -20.21 -3.16
N THR A 30 -17.76 -20.30 -3.99
CA THR A 30 -18.81 -21.31 -3.83
C THR A 30 -18.27 -22.71 -4.14
N ARG A 31 -17.39 -22.84 -5.14
CA ARG A 31 -16.77 -24.13 -5.53
C ARG A 31 -15.64 -24.53 -4.59
N ASP A 32 -14.83 -23.55 -4.17
CA ASP A 32 -13.71 -23.73 -3.24
C ASP A 32 -13.69 -22.56 -2.22
N PRO A 33 -14.33 -22.74 -1.05
CA PRO A 33 -14.38 -21.71 0.00
C PRO A 33 -13.03 -21.34 0.62
N HIS A 34 -11.98 -22.13 0.35
CA HIS A 34 -10.65 -22.00 0.92
C HIS A 34 -9.63 -21.49 -0.11
N ASN A 35 -10.07 -21.12 -1.31
CA ASN A 35 -9.23 -20.60 -2.36
C ASN A 35 -8.57 -19.27 -1.93
N ALA A 36 -7.37 -19.35 -1.37
CA ALA A 36 -6.65 -18.18 -0.85
C ALA A 36 -6.44 -17.07 -1.90
N PRO A 37 -6.07 -17.37 -3.17
CA PRO A 37 -6.01 -16.36 -4.22
C PRO A 37 -7.34 -15.65 -4.49
N ALA A 38 -8.46 -16.38 -4.59
CA ALA A 38 -9.77 -15.78 -4.82
C ALA A 38 -10.26 -14.94 -3.63
N LEU A 39 -10.02 -15.40 -2.40
CA LEU A 39 -10.27 -14.63 -1.18
C LEU A 39 -9.49 -13.31 -1.18
N TYR A 40 -8.20 -13.35 -1.49
CA TYR A 40 -7.36 -12.15 -1.59
C TYR A 40 -7.84 -11.18 -2.69
N ARG A 41 -8.19 -11.70 -3.88
CA ARG A 41 -8.70 -10.89 -4.99
C ARG A 41 -10.03 -10.21 -4.63
N ARG A 42 -10.93 -10.93 -3.95
CA ARG A 42 -12.21 -10.37 -3.48
C ARG A 42 -12.01 -9.34 -2.36
N ALA A 43 -11.08 -9.59 -1.43
CA ALA A 43 -10.68 -8.61 -0.43
C ALA A 43 -10.15 -7.32 -1.08
N SER A 44 -9.33 -7.42 -2.13
CA SER A 44 -8.79 -6.27 -2.86
C SER A 44 -9.91 -5.45 -3.52
N LEU A 45 -10.92 -6.10 -4.09
CA LEU A 45 -12.13 -5.43 -4.61
C LEU A 45 -12.93 -4.73 -3.50
N TYR A 46 -13.14 -5.39 -2.36
CA TYR A 46 -13.83 -4.76 -1.22
C TYR A 46 -13.07 -3.56 -0.70
N PHE A 47 -11.75 -3.63 -0.59
CA PHE A 47 -10.89 -2.52 -0.19
C PHE A 47 -11.02 -1.33 -1.14
N ARG A 48 -11.00 -1.57 -2.46
CA ARG A 48 -11.21 -0.51 -3.47
C ARG A 48 -12.59 0.14 -3.37
N LYS A 49 -13.61 -0.64 -3.01
CA LYS A 49 -14.97 -0.14 -2.74
C LYS A 49 -15.14 0.45 -1.34
N GLY A 50 -14.05 0.54 -0.56
CA GLY A 50 -14.00 1.00 0.82
C GLY A 50 -14.80 0.16 1.82
N ASN A 51 -15.20 -1.06 1.46
CA ASN A 51 -15.74 -2.02 2.41
C ASN A 51 -14.58 -2.68 3.17
N LEU A 52 -14.02 -1.94 4.12
CA LEU A 52 -12.79 -2.32 4.83
C LEU A 52 -12.99 -3.57 5.69
N ASP A 53 -14.14 -3.72 6.35
CA ASP A 53 -14.42 -4.91 7.16
C ASP A 53 -14.50 -6.19 6.31
N ALA A 54 -15.16 -6.15 5.16
CA ALA A 54 -15.20 -7.29 4.24
C ALA A 54 -13.81 -7.59 3.65
N ALA A 55 -13.02 -6.56 3.36
CA ALA A 55 -11.64 -6.73 2.92
C ALA A 55 -10.78 -7.43 3.98
N ILE A 56 -10.89 -7.00 5.25
CA ILE A 56 -10.18 -7.61 6.38
C ILE A 56 -10.59 -9.07 6.57
N LEU A 57 -11.90 -9.37 6.49
CA LEU A 57 -12.42 -10.71 6.67
C LEU A 57 -11.85 -11.67 5.61
N ASP A 58 -11.95 -11.32 4.34
CA ASP A 58 -11.47 -12.16 3.24
C ASP A 58 -9.94 -12.25 3.21
N ALA A 59 -9.22 -11.16 3.50
CA ALA A 59 -7.76 -11.19 3.61
C ALA A 59 -7.32 -12.10 4.78
N SER A 60 -8.03 -12.07 5.91
CA SER A 60 -7.77 -12.96 7.04
C SER A 60 -8.01 -14.41 6.69
N ARG A 61 -9.11 -14.72 6.00
CA ARG A 61 -9.36 -16.08 5.49
C ARG A 61 -8.29 -16.52 4.49
N SER A 62 -7.85 -15.62 3.60
CA SER A 62 -6.76 -15.91 2.66
C SER A 62 -5.50 -16.32 3.42
N LEU A 63 -5.11 -15.54 4.45
CA LEU A 63 -3.95 -15.80 5.29
C LEU A 63 -4.07 -17.06 6.15
N SER A 64 -5.26 -17.39 6.64
CA SER A 64 -5.51 -18.65 7.36
C SER A 64 -5.28 -19.88 6.47
N ASN A 65 -5.60 -19.78 5.17
CA ASN A 65 -5.38 -20.87 4.22
C ASN A 65 -3.96 -20.87 3.64
N ARG A 66 -3.35 -19.69 3.44
CA ARG A 66 -1.98 -19.50 2.96
C ARG A 66 -1.30 -18.32 3.67
N PRO A 67 -0.55 -18.58 4.76
CA PRO A 67 0.09 -17.52 5.55
C PRO A 67 1.33 -16.93 4.88
N ASP A 68 1.84 -17.54 3.80
CA ASP A 68 3.05 -17.15 3.07
C ASP A 68 2.80 -16.07 1.99
N ARG A 69 1.69 -15.33 2.09
CA ARG A 69 1.28 -14.34 1.07
C ARG A 69 1.50 -12.91 1.55
N PRO A 70 2.63 -12.26 1.23
CA PRO A 70 2.90 -10.88 1.65
C PRO A 70 1.83 -9.89 1.17
N GLN A 71 1.21 -10.14 0.01
CA GLN A 71 0.18 -9.26 -0.54
C GLN A 71 -1.11 -9.26 0.30
N ALA A 72 -1.47 -10.39 0.92
CA ALA A 72 -2.66 -10.47 1.76
C ALA A 72 -2.44 -9.76 3.10
N TYR A 73 -1.23 -9.84 3.67
CA TYR A 73 -0.83 -9.02 4.80
C TYR A 73 -0.83 -7.53 4.47
N LEU A 74 -0.21 -7.11 3.35
CA LEU A 74 -0.23 -5.71 2.90
C LEU A 74 -1.66 -5.17 2.81
N LEU A 75 -2.55 -5.91 2.13
CA LEU A 75 -3.93 -5.51 1.95
C LEU A 75 -4.67 -5.33 3.28
N ARG A 76 -4.52 -6.29 4.20
CA ARG A 76 -5.16 -6.21 5.51
C ARG A 76 -4.55 -5.09 6.37
N GLY A 77 -3.24 -4.91 6.32
CA GLY A 77 -2.54 -3.80 6.96
C GLY A 77 -3.02 -2.44 6.45
N HIS A 78 -3.21 -2.28 5.14
CA HIS A 78 -3.82 -1.07 4.57
C HIS A 78 -5.24 -0.83 5.06
N ALA A 79 -6.06 -1.86 5.14
CA ALA A 79 -7.42 -1.75 5.65
C ALA A 79 -7.41 -1.31 7.13
N TYR A 80 -6.56 -1.91 7.96
CA TYR A 80 -6.38 -1.50 9.36
C TYR A 80 -5.88 -0.06 9.49
N TRP A 81 -4.91 0.35 8.67
CA TRP A 81 -4.40 1.73 8.70
C TRP A 81 -5.49 2.73 8.36
N LYS A 82 -6.29 2.46 7.32
CA LYS A 82 -7.43 3.30 6.94
C LYS A 82 -8.50 3.40 8.05
N MET A 83 -8.64 2.37 8.87
CA MET A 83 -9.54 2.38 10.04
C MET A 83 -8.91 3.02 11.28
N GLY A 84 -7.68 3.55 11.20
CA GLY A 84 -6.94 4.09 12.35
C GLY A 84 -6.42 3.02 13.32
N ARG A 85 -6.48 1.74 12.95
CA ARG A 85 -5.98 0.61 13.74
C ARG A 85 -4.48 0.41 13.50
N LEU A 86 -3.70 1.42 13.88
CA LEU A 86 -2.28 1.55 13.52
C LEU A 86 -1.43 0.38 13.99
N GLU A 87 -1.63 -0.11 15.22
CA GLU A 87 -0.88 -1.25 15.77
C GLU A 87 -1.07 -2.52 14.92
N ALA A 88 -2.33 -2.84 14.59
CA ALA A 88 -2.65 -3.98 13.73
C ALA A 88 -2.07 -3.81 12.31
N ALA A 89 -2.09 -2.59 11.77
CA ALA A 89 -1.49 -2.29 10.48
C ALA A 89 0.02 -2.52 10.48
N CYS A 90 0.74 -2.00 11.48
CA CYS A 90 2.19 -2.16 11.62
C CYS A 90 2.57 -3.64 11.77
N GLN A 91 1.78 -4.43 12.50
CA GLN A 91 1.99 -5.87 12.64
C GLN A 91 1.86 -6.60 11.30
N ASP A 92 0.82 -6.30 10.51
CA ASP A 92 0.64 -6.90 9.20
C ASP A 92 1.74 -6.49 8.21
N PHE A 93 2.19 -5.22 8.24
CA PHE A 93 3.33 -4.81 7.41
C PHE A 93 4.64 -5.47 7.83
N ALA A 94 4.84 -5.69 9.13
CA ALA A 94 5.99 -6.45 9.62
C ALA A 94 5.98 -7.89 9.10
N TRP A 95 4.82 -8.56 9.12
CA TRP A 95 4.65 -9.90 8.53
C TRP A 95 4.89 -9.91 7.02
N ALA A 96 4.32 -8.94 6.29
CA ALA A 96 4.56 -8.80 4.86
C ALA A 96 6.06 -8.64 4.54
N ARG A 97 6.77 -7.83 5.34
CA ARG A 97 8.22 -7.62 5.20
C ARG A 97 9.01 -8.87 5.55
N GLN A 98 8.57 -9.67 6.53
CA GLN A 98 9.25 -10.92 6.86
C GLN A 98 9.07 -11.97 5.74
N ALA A 99 7.90 -12.01 5.11
CA ALA A 99 7.63 -12.92 4.00
C ALA A 99 8.38 -12.53 2.72
N ASP A 100 8.63 -11.23 2.50
CA ASP A 100 9.46 -10.73 1.39
C ASP A 100 10.39 -9.60 1.86
N PRO A 101 11.58 -9.95 2.39
CA PRO A 101 12.51 -8.97 2.99
C PRO A 101 13.12 -7.98 2.01
N GLU A 102 13.15 -8.30 0.72
CA GLU A 102 13.76 -7.46 -0.32
C GLU A 102 12.73 -6.55 -1.00
N ALA A 103 11.44 -6.83 -0.86
CA ALA A 103 10.38 -6.01 -1.43
C ALA A 103 10.31 -4.63 -0.78
N LEU A 104 10.31 -3.61 -1.64
CA LEU A 104 10.23 -2.21 -1.25
C LEU A 104 8.90 -1.86 -0.58
N SER A 105 7.78 -2.41 -1.08
CA SER A 105 6.43 -2.05 -0.61
C SER A 105 6.16 -2.43 0.85
N PRO A 106 6.36 -3.70 1.28
CA PRO A 106 6.27 -4.06 2.69
C PRO A 106 7.18 -3.21 3.58
N PHE A 107 8.42 -2.94 3.14
CA PHE A 107 9.35 -2.11 3.89
C PHE A 107 8.83 -0.68 4.08
N LEU A 108 8.38 -0.02 3.01
CA LEU A 108 7.89 1.36 3.06
C LEU A 108 6.71 1.50 4.01
N PHE A 109 5.72 0.61 3.90
CA PHE A 109 4.53 0.69 4.75
C PHE A 109 4.81 0.32 6.20
N TYR A 110 5.67 -0.67 6.45
CA TYR A 110 6.19 -0.94 7.80
C TYR A 110 6.89 0.30 8.38
N TYR A 111 7.84 0.87 7.64
CA TYR A 111 8.61 2.03 8.07
C TYR A 111 7.72 3.22 8.39
N LEU A 112 6.84 3.60 7.46
CA LEU A 112 5.93 4.72 7.66
C LEU A 112 4.99 4.48 8.85
N CYS A 113 4.40 3.29 8.97
CA CYS A 113 3.52 2.95 10.09
C CYS A 113 4.26 3.05 11.45
N LYS A 114 5.47 2.51 11.53
CA LYS A 114 6.31 2.57 12.73
C LYS A 114 6.70 3.99 13.09
N ARG A 115 7.04 4.81 12.09
CA ARG A 115 7.33 6.23 12.29
C ARG A 115 6.11 7.01 12.76
N GLU A 116 4.91 6.72 12.26
CA GLU A 116 3.66 7.31 12.75
C GLU A 116 3.37 6.91 14.20
N ALA A 117 3.70 5.67 14.58
CA ALA A 117 3.61 5.18 15.96
C ALA A 117 4.70 5.78 16.88
N GLY A 118 5.59 6.64 16.37
CA GLY A 118 6.66 7.28 17.15
C GLY A 118 7.90 6.40 17.36
N GLU A 119 8.01 5.26 16.67
CA GLU A 119 9.15 4.34 16.83
C GLU A 119 10.39 4.81 16.04
N PRO A 120 11.60 4.69 16.62
CA PRO A 120 12.84 5.19 16.02
C PRO A 120 13.46 4.22 14.99
N VAL A 121 12.80 4.05 13.84
CA VAL A 121 13.22 3.11 12.78
C VAL A 121 14.13 3.74 11.70
N GLN A 122 14.82 4.85 11.99
CA GLN A 122 15.65 5.58 11.01
C GLN A 122 16.85 4.77 10.51
N ASP A 123 17.49 3.99 11.39
CA ASP A 123 18.65 3.19 11.02
C ASP A 123 18.26 1.99 10.17
N GLU A 124 17.04 1.46 10.34
CA GLU A 124 16.48 0.45 9.44
C GLU A 124 16.33 0.99 8.01
N LEU A 125 15.87 2.25 7.84
CA LEU A 125 15.79 2.90 6.53
C LEU A 125 17.15 3.04 5.87
N LYS A 126 18.17 3.52 6.61
CA LYS A 126 19.53 3.66 6.07
C LYS A 126 20.09 2.31 5.64
N LYS A 127 19.86 1.26 6.44
CA LYS A 127 20.32 -0.10 6.14
C LYS A 127 19.63 -0.66 4.90
N PHE A 128 18.30 -0.56 4.84
CA PHE A 128 17.52 -1.07 3.71
C PHE A 128 17.85 -0.35 2.40
N ALA A 129 18.05 0.97 2.44
CA ALA A 129 18.37 1.79 1.27
C ALA A 129 19.83 1.68 0.80
N LYS A 130 20.69 0.89 1.47
CA LYS A 130 22.10 0.77 1.09
C LYS A 130 22.22 0.11 -0.29
N GLY A 131 22.79 0.83 -1.25
CA GLY A 131 22.96 0.35 -2.63
C GLY A 131 21.67 0.31 -3.45
N ARG A 132 20.61 0.98 -2.96
CA ARG A 132 19.33 1.11 -3.66
C ARG A 132 19.12 2.55 -4.12
N ASP A 133 18.54 2.67 -5.31
CA ASP A 133 18.29 3.94 -5.98
C ASP A 133 16.79 4.25 -6.07
N ASP A 134 15.99 3.59 -5.22
CA ASP A 134 14.53 3.72 -5.19
C ASP A 134 14.14 5.16 -4.80
N PRO A 135 13.41 5.91 -5.67
CA PRO A 135 13.09 7.31 -5.42
C PRO A 135 12.35 7.57 -4.10
N ALA A 136 11.46 6.65 -3.70
CA ALA A 136 10.78 6.73 -2.41
C ALA A 136 11.76 6.66 -1.22
N LEU A 137 12.77 5.77 -1.26
CA LEU A 137 13.79 5.67 -0.21
C LEU A 137 14.69 6.89 -0.20
N LEU A 138 15.09 7.38 -1.38
CA LEU A 138 15.88 8.60 -1.52
C LEU A 138 15.14 9.81 -0.95
N MET A 139 13.83 9.93 -1.19
CA MET A 139 12.99 10.99 -0.62
C MET A 139 12.92 10.88 0.90
N LEU A 140 12.64 9.69 1.45
CA LEU A 140 12.57 9.46 2.90
C LEU A 140 13.91 9.71 3.62
N LEU A 141 15.02 9.63 2.89
CA LEU A 141 16.37 9.97 3.34
C LEU A 141 16.75 11.44 3.11
N ASN A 142 15.80 12.29 2.68
CA ASN A 142 16.01 13.70 2.32
C ASN A 142 17.06 13.92 1.21
N ARG A 143 17.27 12.94 0.33
CA ARG A 143 18.25 13.04 -0.78
C ARG A 143 17.65 13.65 -2.04
N ILE A 144 16.34 13.53 -2.22
CA ILE A 144 15.58 14.16 -3.32
C ILE A 144 14.30 14.80 -2.79
N PRO A 145 13.77 15.85 -3.45
CA PRO A 145 12.49 16.43 -3.07
C PRO A 145 11.31 15.51 -3.47
N PRO A 146 10.14 15.62 -2.80
CA PRO A 146 8.94 14.87 -3.15
C PRO A 146 8.50 14.99 -4.62
N GLN A 147 8.69 16.15 -5.24
CA GLN A 147 8.37 16.37 -6.64
C GLN A 147 9.21 15.48 -7.56
N ALA A 148 10.49 15.25 -7.24
CA ALA A 148 11.33 14.36 -8.01
C ALA A 148 10.82 12.92 -7.93
N TYR A 149 10.39 12.46 -6.75
CA TYR A 149 9.75 11.15 -6.61
C TYR A 149 8.46 11.08 -7.46
N LEU A 150 7.56 12.06 -7.36
CA LEU A 150 6.32 12.06 -8.14
C LEU A 150 6.59 12.07 -9.66
N SER A 151 7.55 12.87 -10.13
CA SER A 151 7.95 12.88 -11.54
C SER A 151 8.47 11.52 -12.02
N THR A 152 9.21 10.77 -11.19
CA THR A 152 9.62 9.41 -11.59
C THR A 152 8.43 8.50 -11.83
N VAL A 153 7.38 8.58 -11.00
CA VAL A 153 6.16 7.78 -11.17
C VAL A 153 5.49 8.10 -12.51
N GLN A 154 5.31 9.40 -12.80
CA GLN A 154 4.69 9.90 -14.02
C GLN A 154 5.46 9.56 -15.30
N MET A 155 6.79 9.46 -15.21
CA MET A 155 7.63 9.09 -16.36
C MET A 155 7.63 7.57 -16.62
N THR A 156 7.42 6.76 -15.59
CA THR A 156 7.56 5.29 -15.70
C THR A 156 6.25 4.57 -16.05
N GLU A 157 5.10 5.13 -15.71
CA GLU A 157 3.80 4.50 -15.97
C GLU A 157 3.05 5.24 -17.08
N THR A 158 2.78 4.54 -18.17
CA THR A 158 2.14 5.11 -19.36
C THR A 158 0.68 4.69 -19.49
N ASP A 159 0.26 3.63 -18.81
CA ASP A 159 -1.15 3.27 -18.72
C ASP A 159 -1.88 4.20 -17.75
N ARG A 160 -2.97 4.82 -18.22
CA ARG A 160 -3.69 5.85 -17.45
C ARG A 160 -4.31 5.31 -16.16
N ALA A 161 -4.84 4.09 -16.18
CA ALA A 161 -5.51 3.51 -15.01
C ALA A 161 -4.47 3.12 -13.94
N HIS A 162 -3.34 2.59 -14.38
CA HIS A 162 -2.20 2.28 -13.53
C HIS A 162 -1.54 3.54 -12.95
N LEU A 163 -1.36 4.56 -13.77
CA LEU A 163 -0.75 5.83 -13.37
C LEU A 163 -1.53 6.47 -12.23
N ALA A 164 -2.86 6.56 -12.34
CA ALA A 164 -3.69 7.13 -11.28
C ALA A 164 -3.53 6.38 -9.93
N SER A 165 -3.39 5.05 -9.96
CA SER A 165 -3.15 4.25 -8.76
C SER A 165 -1.74 4.47 -8.19
N ALA A 166 -0.74 4.58 -9.06
CA ALA A 166 0.65 4.82 -8.68
C ALA A 166 0.85 6.23 -8.10
N GLU A 167 0.24 7.26 -8.70
CA GLU A 167 0.22 8.62 -8.18
C GLU A 167 -0.47 8.69 -6.83
N ALA A 168 -1.62 8.02 -6.67
CA ALA A 168 -2.31 7.97 -5.38
C ALA A 168 -1.42 7.35 -4.28
N GLN A 169 -0.63 6.35 -4.61
CA GLN A 169 0.33 5.80 -3.66
C GLN A 169 1.48 6.79 -3.37
N ALA A 170 2.02 7.44 -4.40
CA ALA A 170 3.11 8.40 -4.24
C ALA A 170 2.69 9.56 -3.33
N HIS A 171 1.52 10.15 -3.58
CA HIS A 171 0.94 11.21 -2.74
C HIS A 171 0.65 10.73 -1.31
N PHE A 172 0.24 9.48 -1.10
CA PHE A 172 0.14 8.91 0.24
C PHE A 172 1.49 8.92 0.96
N ILE A 173 2.54 8.39 0.33
CA ILE A 173 3.90 8.34 0.91
C ILE A 173 4.45 9.76 1.15
N ILE A 174 4.22 10.69 0.21
CA ILE A 174 4.62 12.10 0.31
C ILE A 174 3.90 12.80 1.46
N GLY A 175 2.59 12.58 1.61
CA GLY A 175 1.79 13.13 2.70
C GLY A 175 2.34 12.69 4.07
N HIS A 176 2.60 11.39 4.24
CA HIS A 176 3.23 10.87 5.45
C HIS A 176 4.65 11.41 5.66
N TYR A 177 5.46 11.53 4.60
CA TYR A 177 6.77 12.16 4.68
C TYR A 177 6.70 13.59 5.23
N TYR A 178 5.78 14.43 4.72
CA TYR A 178 5.60 15.78 5.25
C TYR A 178 5.11 15.80 6.69
N ARG A 179 4.27 14.84 7.07
CA ARG A 179 3.83 14.68 8.47
C ARG A 179 5.01 14.39 9.39
N LEU A 180 5.92 13.51 8.99
CA LEU A 180 7.16 13.20 9.74
C LEU A 180 8.10 14.41 9.87
N LEU A 181 7.99 15.40 8.97
CA LEU A 181 8.71 16.68 9.05
C LEU A 181 7.95 17.75 9.85
N GLY A 182 6.81 17.43 10.46
CA GLY A 182 5.95 18.38 11.18
C GLY A 182 5.20 19.37 10.27
N ARG A 183 5.13 19.10 8.96
CA ARG A 183 4.49 19.97 7.96
C ARG A 183 3.03 19.57 7.72
N GLU A 184 2.24 19.58 8.79
CA GLU A 184 0.86 19.05 8.83
C GLU A 184 -0.08 19.64 7.76
N LYS A 185 0.04 20.95 7.47
CA LYS A 185 -0.80 21.59 6.43
C LYS A 185 -0.53 21.02 5.04
N ILE A 186 0.74 20.77 4.71
CA ILE A 186 1.14 20.22 3.42
C ILE A 186 0.76 18.74 3.37
N ALA A 187 1.01 17.99 4.45
CA ALA A 187 0.60 16.60 4.56
C ALA A 187 -0.90 16.42 4.31
N LYS A 188 -1.75 17.25 4.95
CA LYS A 188 -3.21 17.22 4.74
C LYS A 188 -3.60 17.55 3.30
N ALA A 189 -2.93 18.49 2.64
CA ALA A 189 -3.21 18.84 1.25
C ALA A 189 -2.87 17.68 0.29
N GLU A 190 -1.72 17.03 0.47
CA GLU A 190 -1.30 15.86 -0.32
C GLU A 190 -2.27 14.69 -0.15
N LEU A 191 -2.67 14.40 1.10
CA LEU A 191 -3.60 13.31 1.41
C LEU A 191 -5.03 13.60 0.95
N ALA A 192 -5.44 14.86 0.90
CA ALA A 192 -6.73 15.29 0.36
C ALA A 192 -6.75 15.33 -1.18
N GLY A 193 -5.59 15.55 -1.82
CA GLY A 193 -5.42 15.54 -3.28
C GLY A 193 -5.57 14.14 -3.91
N LEU A 194 -5.56 13.08 -3.11
CA LEU A 194 -5.80 11.68 -3.49
C LEU A 194 -7.23 11.38 -3.99
N MET A 195 -8.06 12.39 -4.24
CA MET A 195 -9.48 12.25 -4.56
C MET A 195 -9.75 12.41 -6.07
N PRO A 196 -9.77 11.34 -6.87
CA PRO A 196 -10.72 11.25 -7.98
C PRO A 196 -12.14 11.09 -7.43
N VAL A 197 -13.10 11.75 -8.09
CA VAL A 197 -14.52 11.92 -7.76
C VAL A 197 -15.30 10.59 -7.59
N ASP A 198 -14.69 9.45 -7.90
CA ASP A 198 -15.30 8.13 -7.74
C ASP A 198 -15.02 7.47 -6.37
N PHE A 199 -14.27 8.17 -5.49
CA PHE A 199 -13.93 7.65 -4.16
C PHE A 199 -14.75 8.24 -2.99
N ILE A 200 -15.93 7.66 -2.72
CA ILE A 200 -16.95 8.10 -1.70
C ILE A 200 -16.40 8.20 -0.26
N TRP A 201 -15.21 7.68 0.03
CA TRP A 201 -14.75 7.36 1.39
C TRP A 201 -13.95 8.46 2.11
N ALA A 202 -13.67 9.58 1.44
CA ALA A 202 -12.87 10.67 2.00
C ALA A 202 -13.68 11.66 2.87
N ARG A 203 -15.01 11.54 2.91
CA ARG A 203 -15.88 12.49 3.63
C ARG A 203 -15.89 12.30 5.15
N ASP A 204 -15.55 11.10 5.63
CA ASP A 204 -15.73 10.69 7.03
C ASP A 204 -14.41 10.38 7.78
N LEU A 205 -13.25 10.68 7.17
CA LEU A 205 -11.98 10.59 7.88
C LEU A 205 -11.91 11.72 8.91
N ARG A 206 -12.03 11.36 10.19
CA ARG A 206 -11.76 12.28 11.30
C ARG A 206 -10.26 12.56 11.32
N TRP A 207 -9.87 13.72 10.79
CA TRP A 207 -8.52 14.31 10.82
C TRP A 207 -8.41 15.48 11.80
#